data_AF-A0A4Y7MJY6-F1
#
_entry.id   AF-A0A4Y7MJY6-F1
#
_cell.length_a   1.000
_cell.length_b   1.000
_cell.length_c   1.000
_cell.angle_alpha   90.00
_cell.angle_beta   90.00
_cell.angle_gamma   90.00
#
_symmetry.space_group_name_H-M   'P 1'
#
loop_
_entity.id
_entity.type
_entity.pdbx_description
1 polymer ?
#
loop_
_entity_poly.entity_id
_entity_poly.type
_entity_poly.pdbx_seq_one_letter_code
_entity_poly.pdbx_strand_id
1 'polypeptide(L)'
;MTFLTEKHTHRAIKKQKRIVKHKKKAWRVTSNVEDVERFLESKRLDERLGAPLEERPSDSFFVVDTKTEADKPLKRELTKKRKIKEIGPLRCYAILTPNSAVIDPLKKRNRVRLPEERGDPLLRKVMEERRAKGKIPTRFLQSMKHHQENVEALAKKKKPERLRTTFDFDLWGDAGDSLMIGDKKVSALDLSDQLKTYTMEKMGNRIYSRPPTMFFKTTGLKPVEYPHPGTSYNPTFQDHQALLKEAYNLETKEMKEEVRTRRRLGPMLKKIPVQRKEEQWWSEMTQGLADEEEPAKEEEEEVPCIRPTKPKTRKQKIRAKALKWQDMRRKKLKEAKKRLLEFDRLRSIRREIRKSEELTAKRIEIRKKEKEAKMFKPAMLGRHKYEPPPIEVNLSEEITGTLRGLKIEGHVLIDRFKSMQRRNIIEPRVRQTVVFKYKHKVFTKRSHSEPKGLKVGNRNKDKTPVQ
;
A
#
# COMPACT_ATOMS: atom_id res chain seq x y z
N MET A 1 -37.45 71.73 0.95
CA MET A 1 -36.97 70.54 1.70
C MET A 1 -35.47 70.47 1.56
N THR A 2 -34.81 70.49 2.72
CA THR A 2 -33.38 70.31 3.04
C THR A 2 -32.42 69.99 1.89
N PHE A 3 -31.73 71.02 1.40
CA PHE A 3 -30.43 70.88 0.73
C PHE A 3 -29.36 70.65 1.80
N LEU A 4 -28.75 69.46 1.81
CA LEU A 4 -27.58 69.20 2.63
C LEU A 4 -26.38 69.92 2.01
N THR A 5 -25.82 70.85 2.77
CA THR A 5 -24.66 71.66 2.40
C THR A 5 -23.38 70.81 2.41
N GLU A 6 -22.80 70.57 1.24
CA GLU A 6 -21.44 70.03 1.14
C GLU A 6 -20.44 71.09 1.60
N LYS A 7 -19.98 70.93 2.84
CA LYS A 7 -18.87 71.69 3.42
C LYS A 7 -17.62 71.46 2.57
N HIS A 8 -17.32 72.41 1.70
CA HIS A 8 -16.04 72.49 1.01
C HIS A 8 -14.96 72.77 2.05
N THR A 9 -14.28 71.71 2.48
CA THR A 9 -13.07 71.84 3.30
C THR A 9 -11.96 72.36 2.40
N HIS A 10 -11.59 73.63 2.56
CA HIS A 10 -10.38 74.16 1.96
C HIS A 10 -9.18 73.35 2.48
N ARG A 11 -8.68 72.42 1.66
CA ARG A 11 -7.47 71.65 1.96
C ARG A 11 -6.31 72.62 2.02
N ALA A 12 -5.86 72.94 3.23
CA ALA A 12 -4.73 73.83 3.47
C ALA A 12 -3.50 73.35 2.66
N ILE A 13 -3.01 74.20 1.76
CA ILE A 13 -1.79 73.95 0.98
C ILE A 13 -0.62 73.94 1.96
N LYS A 14 -0.16 72.75 2.34
CA LYS A 14 1.04 72.60 3.17
C LYS A 14 2.26 73.10 2.39
N LYS A 15 2.93 74.14 2.90
CA LYS A 15 4.23 74.60 2.36
C LYS A 15 5.21 73.43 2.32
N GLN A 16 5.90 73.26 1.19
CA GLN A 16 6.90 72.21 1.03
C GLN A 16 8.04 72.41 2.04
N LYS A 17 8.31 71.39 2.85
CA LYS A 17 9.41 71.42 3.81
C LYS A 17 10.73 71.28 3.06
N ARG A 18 11.71 72.14 3.35
CA ARG A 18 13.09 72.00 2.86
C ARG A 18 13.69 70.73 3.44
N ILE A 19 13.95 69.73 2.59
CA ILE A 19 14.48 68.42 2.98
C ILE A 19 15.85 68.20 2.36
N VAL A 20 16.74 67.61 3.15
CA VAL A 20 18.09 67.24 2.75
C VAL A 20 18.07 65.92 1.97
N LYS A 21 18.11 66.02 0.63
CA LYS A 21 17.92 64.89 -0.31
C LYS A 21 19.13 63.93 -0.46
N HIS A 22 20.23 64.12 0.27
CA HIS A 22 21.40 63.23 0.15
C HIS A 22 21.37 62.01 1.09
N LYS A 23 20.41 61.92 2.03
CA LYS A 23 20.33 60.79 2.99
C LYS A 23 19.21 59.82 2.61
N LYS A 24 19.53 58.52 2.48
CA LYS A 24 18.56 57.43 2.18
C LYS A 24 17.35 57.40 3.13
N LYS A 25 17.51 57.84 4.38
CA LYS A 25 16.41 57.91 5.36
C LYS A 25 15.37 58.98 5.00
N ALA A 26 15.78 60.09 4.38
CA ALA A 26 14.87 61.14 3.93
C ALA A 26 13.99 60.65 2.77
N TRP A 27 14.59 59.94 1.79
CA TRP A 27 13.87 59.37 0.65
C TRP A 27 12.71 58.45 1.08
N ARG A 28 12.95 57.58 2.08
CA ARG A 28 11.91 56.68 2.59
C ARG A 28 10.72 57.38 3.28
N VAL A 29 10.91 58.60 3.77
CA VAL A 29 9.86 59.34 4.51
C VAL A 29 9.14 60.36 3.63
N THR A 30 9.75 60.82 2.53
CA THR A 30 9.25 61.97 1.76
C THR A 30 8.76 61.62 0.37
N SER A 31 9.05 60.43 -0.14
CA SER A 31 8.49 59.95 -1.39
C SER A 31 7.04 59.51 -1.15
N ASN A 32 6.10 60.47 -1.19
CA ASN A 32 4.69 60.11 -1.27
C ASN A 32 4.38 59.73 -2.72
N VAL A 33 4.13 58.44 -2.97
CA VAL A 33 3.82 57.88 -4.29
C VAL A 33 2.32 57.51 -4.37
N GLU A 34 1.54 57.82 -3.33
CA GLU A 34 0.12 57.46 -3.23
C GLU A 34 -0.70 57.95 -4.44
N ASP A 35 -0.39 59.12 -4.99
CA ASP A 35 -1.10 59.65 -6.16
C ASP A 35 -0.85 58.80 -7.42
N VAL A 36 0.39 58.32 -7.60
CA VAL A 36 0.76 57.44 -8.71
C VAL A 36 0.21 56.04 -8.48
N GLU A 37 0.22 55.55 -7.24
CA GLU A 37 -0.37 54.26 -6.87
C GLU A 37 -1.88 54.28 -7.12
N ARG A 38 -2.59 55.34 -6.71
CA ARG A 38 -4.03 55.53 -6.97
C ARG A 38 -4.34 55.56 -8.46
N PHE A 39 -3.54 56.27 -9.27
CA PHE A 39 -3.71 56.29 -10.72
C PHE A 39 -3.50 54.92 -11.37
N LEU A 40 -2.49 54.16 -10.91
CA LEU A 40 -2.26 52.80 -11.41
C LEU A 40 -3.35 51.83 -10.93
N GLU A 41 -3.89 52.05 -9.73
CA GLU A 41 -4.94 51.23 -9.16
C GLU A 41 -6.29 51.50 -9.81
N SER A 42 -6.61 52.76 -10.16
CA SER A 42 -7.78 53.10 -10.98
C SER A 42 -7.66 52.49 -12.37
N LYS A 43 -6.50 52.58 -13.02
CA LYS A 43 -6.27 51.96 -14.33
C LYS A 43 -6.45 50.43 -14.29
N ARG A 44 -5.98 49.76 -13.23
CA ARG A 44 -6.22 48.31 -13.03
C ARG A 44 -7.70 48.00 -12.75
N LEU A 45 -8.43 48.91 -12.10
CA LEU A 45 -9.85 48.77 -11.85
C LEU A 45 -10.64 48.87 -13.16
N ASP A 46 -10.26 49.84 -14.00
CA ASP A 46 -10.79 50.01 -15.36
C ASP A 46 -10.49 48.76 -16.21
N GLU A 47 -9.28 48.20 -16.15
CA GLU A 47 -8.96 46.92 -16.82
C GLU A 47 -9.84 45.75 -16.34
N ARG A 48 -10.26 45.72 -15.06
CA ARG A 48 -11.16 44.68 -14.51
C ARG A 48 -12.62 44.88 -14.92
N LEU A 49 -13.08 46.13 -14.98
CA LEU A 49 -14.46 46.49 -15.34
C LEU A 49 -14.64 46.66 -16.87
N GLY A 50 -13.55 46.60 -17.63
CA GLY A 50 -13.48 46.81 -19.08
C GLY A 50 -13.14 48.27 -19.43
N ALA A 51 -12.76 48.53 -20.68
CA ALA A 51 -12.23 49.81 -21.17
C ALA A 51 -12.95 51.05 -20.58
N PRO A 52 -12.22 52.15 -20.28
CA PRO A 52 -12.80 53.39 -19.76
C PRO A 52 -14.01 53.84 -20.58
N LEU A 53 -14.97 54.50 -19.95
CA LEU A 53 -16.20 54.96 -20.60
C LEU A 53 -15.90 55.82 -21.85
N GLU A 54 -14.79 56.56 -21.84
CA GLU A 54 -14.34 57.43 -22.94
C GLU A 54 -13.82 56.65 -24.16
N GLU A 55 -13.31 55.44 -23.98
CA GLU A 55 -12.72 54.62 -25.05
C GLU A 55 -13.73 53.64 -25.67
N ARG A 56 -14.90 53.46 -25.06
CA ARG A 56 -15.94 52.56 -25.59
C ARG A 56 -16.64 53.23 -26.78
N PRO A 57 -16.84 52.52 -27.91
CA PRO A 57 -17.60 53.06 -29.03
C PRO A 57 -19.06 53.30 -28.63
N SER A 58 -19.65 54.38 -29.16
CA SER A 58 -21.04 54.81 -28.91
C SER A 58 -22.07 53.67 -29.09
N ASP A 59 -21.81 52.75 -30.02
CA ASP A 59 -22.69 51.62 -30.34
C ASP A 59 -22.76 50.54 -29.26
N SER A 60 -21.80 50.53 -28.32
CA SER A 60 -21.78 49.58 -27.21
C SER A 60 -22.62 50.03 -26.00
N PHE A 61 -23.06 51.30 -25.98
CA PHE A 61 -23.87 51.85 -24.88
C PHE A 61 -25.35 51.53 -25.02
N PHE A 62 -25.83 51.34 -26.25
CA PHE A 62 -27.26 51.19 -26.54
C PHE A 62 -27.50 50.01 -27.45
N VAL A 63 -28.18 48.99 -26.95
CA VAL A 63 -28.79 47.96 -27.78
C VAL A 63 -30.22 48.41 -28.05
N VAL A 64 -30.47 48.91 -29.26
CA VAL A 64 -31.84 49.23 -29.69
C VAL A 64 -32.48 47.93 -30.17
N ASP A 65 -33.25 47.29 -29.30
CA ASP A 65 -34.07 46.12 -29.65
C ASP A 65 -35.20 46.55 -30.60
N THR A 66 -34.91 46.51 -31.90
CA THR A 66 -35.84 46.88 -32.98
C THR A 66 -36.60 45.68 -33.53
N LYS A 67 -36.34 44.46 -33.06
CA LYS A 67 -37.02 43.23 -33.51
C LYS A 67 -37.29 42.31 -32.34
N THR A 68 -38.56 41.93 -32.16
CA THR A 68 -38.94 40.79 -31.31
C THR A 68 -38.30 39.53 -31.88
N GLU A 69 -37.33 38.96 -31.15
CA GLU A 69 -36.66 37.71 -31.53
C GLU A 69 -37.61 36.52 -31.37
N ALA A 70 -38.46 36.26 -32.37
CA ALA A 70 -39.32 35.08 -32.39
C ALA A 70 -38.61 33.81 -32.92
N ASP A 71 -37.54 33.93 -33.71
CA ASP A 71 -36.98 32.76 -34.44
C ASP A 71 -35.44 32.67 -34.41
N LYS A 72 -34.80 32.95 -33.27
CA LYS A 72 -33.45 32.44 -33.02
C LYS A 72 -33.57 31.17 -32.18
N PRO A 73 -33.11 30.00 -32.66
CA PRO A 73 -33.12 28.81 -31.83
C PRO A 73 -32.29 29.09 -30.58
N LEU A 74 -32.91 28.98 -29.41
CA LEU A 74 -32.23 29.05 -28.12
C LEU A 74 -30.96 28.21 -28.23
N LYS A 75 -29.79 28.82 -28.06
CA LYS A 75 -28.54 28.08 -27.85
C LYS A 75 -28.75 27.27 -26.58
N ARG A 76 -29.16 26.02 -26.74
CA ARG A 76 -29.27 25.05 -25.66
C ARG A 76 -27.89 24.91 -25.06
N GLU A 77 -27.68 25.52 -23.90
CA GLU A 77 -26.51 25.29 -23.06
C GLU A 77 -26.29 23.78 -22.97
N LEU A 78 -25.21 23.31 -23.62
CA LEU A 78 -24.89 21.90 -23.67
C LEU A 78 -24.71 21.42 -22.23
N THR A 79 -25.52 20.44 -21.85
CA THR A 79 -25.52 19.84 -20.51
C THR A 79 -24.09 19.47 -20.07
N LYS A 80 -23.82 19.56 -18.75
CA LYS A 80 -22.51 19.47 -18.11
C LYS A 80 -21.61 18.29 -18.58
N LYS A 81 -22.17 17.25 -19.19
CA LYS A 81 -21.44 16.10 -19.74
C LYS A 81 -20.71 16.38 -21.07
N ARG A 82 -21.15 17.35 -21.89
CA ARG A 82 -20.44 17.71 -23.15
C ARG A 82 -19.32 18.73 -22.92
N LYS A 83 -19.41 19.58 -21.88
CA LYS A 83 -18.30 20.42 -21.43
C LYS A 83 -17.07 19.60 -20.97
N ILE A 84 -17.22 18.28 -20.75
CA ILE A 84 -16.10 17.35 -20.46
C ILE A 84 -15.26 17.05 -21.72
N LYS A 85 -15.87 17.03 -22.91
CA LYS A 85 -15.15 16.83 -24.19
C LYS A 85 -14.49 18.12 -24.69
N GLU A 86 -14.95 19.27 -24.22
CA GLU A 86 -14.30 20.59 -24.37
C GLU A 86 -13.48 20.97 -23.12
N ILE A 87 -13.17 20.01 -22.24
CA ILE A 87 -12.15 20.25 -21.21
C ILE A 87 -10.90 20.64 -21.99
N GLY A 88 -10.37 21.83 -21.68
CA GLY A 88 -9.04 22.23 -22.12
C GLY A 88 -8.00 21.16 -21.78
N PRO A 89 -6.71 21.38 -22.04
CA PRO A 89 -5.68 20.38 -21.75
C PRO A 89 -5.90 19.76 -20.36
N LEU A 90 -5.92 18.42 -20.27
CA LEU A 90 -6.19 17.69 -19.03
C LEU A 90 -5.39 18.32 -17.88
N ARG A 91 -5.92 18.32 -16.65
CA ARG A 91 -5.26 18.96 -15.51
C ARG A 91 -3.82 18.49 -15.28
N CYS A 92 -3.48 17.26 -15.68
CA CYS A 92 -2.10 16.76 -15.67
C CYS A 92 -1.16 17.50 -16.65
N TYR A 93 -1.68 18.03 -17.76
CA TYR A 93 -0.97 18.86 -18.73
C TYR A 93 -1.00 20.35 -18.40
N ALA A 94 -1.71 20.79 -17.35
CA ALA A 94 -1.67 22.19 -16.89
C ALA A 94 -0.25 22.62 -16.45
N ILE A 95 0.60 21.66 -16.08
CA ILE A 95 2.02 21.90 -15.76
C ILE A 95 2.83 22.32 -17.00
N LEU A 96 2.37 21.95 -18.21
CA LEU A 96 3.02 22.30 -19.47
C LEU A 96 2.59 23.68 -19.99
N THR A 97 1.49 24.23 -19.49
CA THR A 97 1.04 25.59 -19.82
C THR A 97 1.69 26.61 -18.89
N PRO A 98 2.06 27.81 -19.37
CA PRO A 98 2.66 28.83 -18.51
C PRO A 98 1.68 29.31 -17.43
N ASN A 99 2.17 29.49 -16.19
CA ASN A 99 1.35 29.92 -15.05
C ASN A 99 0.80 31.36 -15.18
N SER A 100 1.36 32.17 -16.09
CA SER A 100 0.93 33.55 -16.34
C SER A 100 0.41 33.71 -17.76
N ALA A 101 -0.71 34.42 -17.92
CA ALA A 101 -1.21 34.87 -19.22
C ALA A 101 -0.33 35.97 -19.85
N VAL A 102 0.63 36.50 -19.08
CA VAL A 102 1.66 37.43 -19.55
C VAL A 102 2.66 36.67 -20.41
N ILE A 103 2.79 37.09 -21.67
CA ILE A 103 3.75 36.53 -22.62
C ILE A 103 5.16 36.88 -22.14
N ASP A 104 6.07 35.90 -22.11
CA ASP A 104 7.47 36.14 -21.77
C ASP A 104 8.08 37.18 -22.74
N PRO A 105 8.62 38.31 -22.25
CA PRO A 105 9.21 39.35 -23.09
C PRO A 105 10.39 38.83 -23.93
N LEU A 106 10.99 37.69 -23.56
CA LEU A 106 12.14 37.09 -24.23
C LEU A 106 11.82 35.72 -24.85
N LYS A 107 10.97 35.71 -25.88
CA LYS A 107 10.52 34.51 -26.64
C LYS A 107 11.62 33.55 -27.13
N LYS A 108 12.89 33.98 -27.21
CA LYS A 108 14.00 33.19 -27.78
C LYS A 108 14.71 32.27 -26.77
N ARG A 109 14.44 32.39 -25.47
CA ARG A 109 15.20 31.66 -24.42
C ARG A 109 14.91 30.15 -24.36
N ASN A 110 13.68 29.72 -24.67
CA ASN A 110 13.20 28.34 -24.44
C ASN A 110 12.71 27.63 -25.71
N ARG A 111 13.33 27.85 -26.87
CA ARG A 111 13.00 27.11 -28.10
C ARG A 111 14.12 26.16 -28.50
N VAL A 112 13.84 24.85 -28.46
CA VAL A 112 14.71 23.83 -29.08
C VAL A 112 14.65 24.02 -30.59
N ARG A 113 15.80 24.21 -31.23
CA ARG A 113 15.89 24.34 -32.69
C ARG A 113 15.45 23.02 -33.35
N LEU A 114 14.50 23.12 -34.28
CA LEU A 114 14.12 22.02 -35.16
C LEU A 114 15.37 21.54 -35.94
N PRO A 115 15.42 20.29 -36.41
CA PRO A 115 16.55 19.79 -37.20
C PRO A 115 16.92 20.69 -38.39
N GLU A 116 15.92 21.30 -39.05
CA GLU A 116 16.11 22.26 -40.16
C GLU A 116 16.74 23.59 -39.73
N GLU A 117 16.58 23.99 -38.45
CA GLU A 117 17.11 25.22 -37.88
C GLU A 117 18.50 25.04 -37.26
N ARG A 118 18.96 23.78 -37.18
CA ARG A 118 20.25 23.41 -36.62
C ARG A 118 21.38 23.49 -37.65
N GLY A 119 21.04 23.53 -38.95
CA GLY A 119 22.00 23.70 -40.05
C GLY A 119 22.50 25.14 -40.20
N ASP A 120 23.52 25.32 -41.05
CA ASP A 120 24.17 26.61 -41.24
C ASP A 120 23.21 27.69 -41.79
N PRO A 121 23.13 28.87 -41.15
CA PRO A 121 22.20 29.93 -41.54
C PRO A 121 22.38 30.43 -42.98
N LEU A 122 23.63 30.45 -43.47
CA LEU A 122 23.97 30.90 -44.82
C LEU A 122 23.47 29.90 -45.87
N LEU A 123 23.69 28.60 -45.66
CA LEU A 123 23.22 27.56 -46.58
C LEU A 123 21.69 27.55 -46.66
N ARG A 124 21.00 27.77 -45.53
CA ARG A 124 19.55 27.90 -45.48
C ARG A 124 19.05 29.09 -46.30
N LYS A 125 19.65 30.28 -46.13
CA LYS A 125 19.31 31.46 -46.94
C LYS A 125 19.52 31.21 -48.43
N VAL A 126 20.66 30.61 -48.80
CA VAL A 126 20.95 30.24 -50.19
C VAL A 126 19.93 29.23 -50.74
N MET A 127 19.50 28.26 -49.94
CA MET A 127 18.44 27.31 -50.33
C MET A 127 17.08 28.00 -50.48
N GLU A 128 16.71 28.90 -49.58
CA GLU A 128 15.46 29.67 -49.63
C GLU A 128 15.45 30.61 -50.86
N GLU A 129 16.56 31.30 -51.14
CA GLU A 129 16.73 32.13 -52.33
C GLU A 129 16.68 31.30 -53.63
N ARG A 130 17.29 30.11 -53.65
CA ARG A 130 17.18 29.19 -54.79
C ARG A 130 15.75 28.70 -54.98
N ARG A 131 15.02 28.39 -53.90
CA ARG A 131 13.58 28.04 -53.95
C ARG A 131 12.73 29.21 -54.44
N ALA A 132 12.98 30.42 -53.96
CA ALA A 132 12.27 31.63 -54.39
C ALA A 132 12.52 31.94 -55.89
N LYS A 133 13.73 31.64 -56.38
CA LYS A 133 14.10 31.68 -57.81
C LYS A 133 13.63 30.45 -58.61
N GLY A 134 12.83 29.56 -58.02
CA GLY A 134 12.27 28.37 -58.67
C GLY A 134 13.23 27.21 -58.91
N LYS A 135 14.50 27.32 -58.48
CA LYS A 135 15.53 26.28 -58.64
C LYS A 135 15.49 25.28 -57.48
N ILE A 136 14.47 24.42 -57.48
CA ILE A 136 14.28 23.36 -56.49
C ILE A 136 14.99 22.09 -56.98
N PRO A 137 15.86 21.43 -56.16
CA PRO A 137 16.48 20.18 -56.57
C PRO A 137 15.43 19.08 -56.78
N THR A 138 15.56 18.33 -57.87
CA THR A 138 14.62 17.28 -58.30
C THR A 138 14.34 16.24 -57.21
N ARG A 139 15.37 15.86 -56.43
CA ARG A 139 15.24 14.95 -55.27
C ARG A 139 14.25 15.46 -54.22
N PHE A 140 14.22 16.77 -53.97
CA PHE A 140 13.29 17.37 -53.00
C PHE A 140 11.85 17.33 -53.52
N LEU A 141 11.65 17.62 -54.81
CA LEU A 141 10.33 17.47 -55.45
C LEU A 141 9.84 16.01 -55.42
N GLN A 142 10.72 15.04 -55.71
CA GLN A 142 10.39 13.61 -55.62
C GLN A 142 10.05 13.18 -54.19
N SER A 143 10.81 13.65 -53.19
CA SER A 143 10.53 13.37 -51.78
C SER A 143 9.17 13.94 -51.33
N MET A 144 8.83 15.16 -51.77
CA MET A 144 7.55 15.79 -51.47
C MET A 144 6.38 15.02 -52.12
N LYS A 145 6.55 14.60 -53.38
CA LYS A 145 5.57 13.76 -54.08
C LYS A 145 5.39 12.41 -53.38
N HIS A 146 6.47 11.69 -53.07
CA HIS A 146 6.38 10.41 -52.35
C HIS A 146 5.77 10.56 -50.96
N HIS A 147 6.03 11.66 -50.26
CA HIS A 147 5.41 11.91 -48.97
C HIS A 147 3.89 12.12 -49.12
N GLN A 148 3.46 12.94 -50.09
CA GLN A 148 2.05 13.13 -50.40
C GLN A 148 1.37 11.82 -50.82
N GLU A 149 1.99 11.05 -51.72
CA GLU A 149 1.50 9.74 -52.16
C GLU A 149 1.35 8.76 -51.00
N ASN A 150 2.30 8.72 -50.06
CA ASN A 150 2.20 7.86 -48.88
C ASN A 150 1.10 8.30 -47.92
N VAL A 151 0.94 9.61 -47.70
CA VAL A 151 -0.15 10.16 -46.87
C VAL A 151 -1.50 9.86 -47.51
N GLU A 152 -1.63 10.02 -48.82
CA GLU A 152 -2.84 9.66 -49.56
C GLU A 152 -3.08 8.15 -49.57
N ALA A 153 -2.05 7.32 -49.73
CA ALA A 153 -2.16 5.87 -49.68
C ALA A 153 -2.59 5.40 -48.28
N LEU A 154 -2.11 6.04 -47.22
CA LEU A 154 -2.56 5.81 -45.84
C LEU A 154 -4.01 6.26 -45.63
N ALA A 155 -4.42 7.39 -46.21
CA ALA A 155 -5.80 7.88 -46.12
C ALA A 155 -6.78 7.01 -46.95
N LYS A 156 -6.34 6.51 -48.11
CA LYS A 156 -7.12 5.67 -49.04
C LYS A 156 -7.12 4.19 -48.65
N LYS A 157 -6.17 3.73 -47.82
CA LYS A 157 -6.21 2.40 -47.21
C LYS A 157 -7.48 2.28 -46.36
N LYS A 158 -8.52 1.69 -46.95
CA LYS A 158 -9.71 1.24 -46.22
C LYS A 158 -9.23 0.33 -45.09
N LYS A 159 -9.61 0.66 -43.85
CA LYS A 159 -9.42 -0.27 -42.71
C LYS A 159 -10.08 -1.58 -43.11
N PRO A 160 -9.43 -2.76 -42.91
CA PRO A 160 -10.01 -4.02 -43.34
C PRO A 160 -11.35 -4.22 -42.65
N GLU A 161 -12.45 -4.08 -43.40
CA GLU A 161 -13.78 -4.42 -42.95
C GLU A 161 -13.81 -5.94 -42.76
N ARG A 162 -13.74 -6.37 -41.50
CA ARG A 162 -13.84 -7.76 -41.12
C ARG A 162 -15.26 -8.23 -41.36
N LEU A 163 -15.56 -8.72 -42.56
CA LEU A 163 -16.73 -9.56 -42.78
C LEU A 163 -16.44 -10.95 -42.21
N ARG A 164 -16.73 -11.13 -40.90
CA ARG A 164 -16.93 -12.45 -40.31
C ARG A 164 -18.10 -12.42 -39.33
N THR A 165 -19.16 -13.06 -39.79
CA THR A 165 -20.42 -13.37 -39.10
C THR A 165 -20.21 -14.58 -38.19
N THR A 166 -20.07 -14.34 -36.89
CA THR A 166 -20.63 -15.10 -35.76
C THR A 166 -20.03 -14.52 -34.48
N PHE A 167 -20.82 -13.66 -33.84
CA PHE A 167 -20.53 -12.93 -32.62
C PHE A 167 -21.01 -13.74 -31.41
N ASP A 168 -20.12 -14.00 -30.46
CA ASP A 168 -20.46 -14.38 -29.08
C ASP A 168 -19.56 -13.65 -28.07
N PHE A 169 -19.24 -12.37 -28.32
CA PHE A 169 -18.79 -11.42 -27.30
C PHE A 169 -19.13 -9.98 -27.71
N ASP A 170 -19.70 -9.24 -26.77
CA ASP A 170 -20.13 -7.84 -26.91
C ASP A 170 -18.93 -6.88 -26.95
N LEU A 171 -18.85 -6.10 -28.03
CA LEU A 171 -17.78 -5.14 -28.34
C LEU A 171 -18.23 -3.67 -28.17
N TRP A 172 -19.45 -3.38 -27.70
CA TRP A 172 -20.05 -2.06 -27.90
C TRP A 172 -20.67 -1.38 -26.66
N GLY A 173 -19.80 -0.80 -25.82
CA GLY A 173 -20.04 0.55 -25.26
C GLY A 173 -20.31 0.63 -23.75
N ASP A 174 -19.82 1.62 -22.99
CA ASP A 174 -19.59 3.03 -23.32
C ASP A 174 -18.39 3.66 -22.54
N ALA A 175 -17.36 2.88 -22.18
CA ALA A 175 -16.25 3.41 -21.40
C ALA A 175 -14.91 2.69 -21.62
N GLY A 176 -14.12 3.24 -22.54
CA GLY A 176 -12.67 3.41 -22.35
C GLY A 176 -11.78 2.18 -22.54
N ASP A 177 -11.41 1.92 -23.80
CA ASP A 177 -10.17 1.21 -24.13
C ASP A 177 -8.97 2.05 -23.66
N SER A 178 -8.62 1.89 -22.40
CA SER A 178 -7.25 2.08 -21.94
C SER A 178 -6.48 0.83 -22.31
N LEU A 179 -5.93 0.83 -23.53
CA LEU A 179 -4.87 -0.08 -23.93
C LEU A 179 -3.70 0.11 -22.95
N MET A 180 -3.65 -0.73 -21.92
CA MET A 180 -2.53 -0.76 -20.99
C MET A 180 -1.32 -1.35 -21.73
N ILE A 181 -0.25 -0.56 -21.82
CA ILE A 181 1.09 -1.04 -22.16
C ILE A 181 1.43 -2.19 -21.20
N GLY A 182 1.35 -3.43 -21.68
CA GLY A 182 1.55 -4.63 -20.85
C GLY A 182 0.82 -5.90 -21.28
N ASP A 183 -0.11 -5.82 -22.24
CA ASP A 183 -0.80 -7.01 -22.73
C ASP A 183 0.12 -7.92 -23.54
N LYS A 184 0.51 -9.03 -22.90
CA LYS A 184 1.33 -10.15 -23.41
C LYS A 184 0.88 -10.73 -24.76
N LYS A 185 -0.28 -10.32 -25.28
CA LYS A 185 -0.82 -10.79 -26.56
C LYS A 185 -0.23 -10.05 -27.77
N VAL A 186 0.29 -8.82 -27.60
CA VAL A 186 0.98 -8.11 -28.70
C VAL A 186 2.45 -8.52 -28.80
N SER A 187 3.10 -8.93 -27.71
CA SER A 187 4.46 -9.51 -27.74
C SER A 187 4.51 -10.98 -28.16
N ALA A 188 3.34 -11.58 -28.41
CA ALA A 188 3.17 -12.96 -28.84
C ALA A 188 2.88 -13.10 -30.35
N LEU A 189 2.98 -12.02 -31.14
CA LEU A 189 3.18 -12.17 -32.58
C LEU A 189 4.67 -12.51 -32.82
N ASP A 190 4.93 -13.81 -32.88
CA ASP A 190 5.92 -14.45 -33.75
C ASP A 190 7.41 -14.05 -33.64
N LEU A 191 7.94 -14.01 -32.42
CA LEU A 191 9.33 -14.44 -32.23
C LEU A 191 9.30 -15.84 -31.62
N SER A 192 9.87 -16.83 -32.32
CA SER A 192 10.07 -18.17 -31.78
C SER A 192 10.77 -18.09 -30.43
N ASP A 193 10.46 -18.98 -29.49
CA ASP A 193 11.07 -18.95 -28.15
C ASP A 193 12.60 -19.00 -28.23
N GLN A 194 13.14 -19.63 -29.27
CA GLN A 194 14.57 -19.65 -29.61
C GLN A 194 15.11 -18.27 -30.03
N LEU A 195 14.34 -17.47 -30.77
CA LEU A 195 14.75 -16.12 -31.16
C LEU A 195 14.69 -15.18 -29.96
N LYS A 196 13.72 -15.36 -29.06
CA LYS A 196 13.66 -14.64 -27.78
C LYS A 196 14.86 -14.96 -26.89
N THR A 197 15.23 -16.24 -26.73
CA THR A 197 16.43 -16.62 -25.96
C THR A 197 17.69 -16.06 -26.61
N TYR A 198 17.83 -16.21 -27.93
CA TYR A 198 18.99 -15.71 -28.68
C TYR A 198 19.13 -14.19 -28.57
N THR A 199 18.06 -13.43 -28.80
CA THR A 199 18.09 -11.97 -28.68
C THR A 199 18.41 -11.55 -27.25
N MET A 200 17.85 -12.20 -26.23
CA MET A 200 18.14 -11.86 -24.83
C MET A 200 19.58 -12.19 -24.43
N GLU A 201 20.13 -13.32 -24.89
CA GLU A 201 21.54 -13.68 -24.70
C GLU A 201 22.49 -12.67 -25.37
N LYS A 202 22.21 -12.27 -26.62
CA LYS A 202 23.02 -11.30 -27.36
C LYS A 202 22.91 -9.88 -26.82
N MET A 203 21.73 -9.51 -26.30
CA MET A 203 21.51 -8.23 -25.61
C MET A 203 22.02 -8.23 -24.17
N GLY A 204 22.63 -9.33 -23.69
CA GLY A 204 23.18 -9.46 -22.34
C GLY A 204 22.14 -9.55 -21.22
N ASN A 205 20.85 -9.65 -21.58
CA ASN A 205 19.75 -9.71 -20.63
C ASN A 205 19.46 -11.16 -20.26
N ARG A 206 19.83 -11.57 -19.04
CA ARG A 206 19.53 -12.93 -18.55
C ARG A 206 18.03 -13.15 -18.39
N ILE A 207 17.52 -14.23 -18.98
CA ILE A 207 16.15 -14.70 -18.76
C ILE A 207 16.14 -15.51 -17.45
N TYR A 208 15.53 -14.95 -16.40
CA TYR A 208 15.30 -15.68 -15.15
C TYR A 208 13.92 -16.35 -15.18
N SER A 209 13.89 -17.68 -15.09
CA SER A 209 12.64 -18.41 -14.86
C SER A 209 12.18 -18.18 -13.42
N ARG A 210 10.89 -17.88 -13.23
CA ARG A 210 10.32 -17.68 -11.89
C ARG A 210 10.16 -19.06 -11.22
N PRO A 211 10.63 -19.25 -9.98
CA PRO A 211 10.49 -20.54 -9.30
C PRO A 211 9.01 -20.91 -9.16
N PRO A 212 8.63 -22.20 -9.30
CA PRO A 212 7.25 -22.64 -9.21
C PRO A 212 6.63 -22.32 -7.84
N THR A 213 7.47 -22.20 -6.81
CA THR A 213 7.05 -21.85 -5.45
C THR A 213 6.37 -20.49 -5.35
N MET A 214 6.69 -19.57 -6.26
CA MET A 214 6.10 -18.23 -6.31
C MET A 214 4.61 -18.24 -6.68
N PHE A 215 4.15 -19.28 -7.38
CA PHE A 215 2.76 -19.39 -7.83
C PHE A 215 1.86 -20.14 -6.83
N PHE A 216 2.43 -20.75 -5.78
CA PHE A 216 1.62 -21.40 -4.75
C PHE A 216 0.89 -20.35 -3.91
N LYS A 217 -0.44 -20.51 -3.81
CA LYS A 217 -1.26 -19.68 -2.93
C LYS A 217 -1.06 -20.12 -1.48
N THR A 218 -0.88 -19.16 -0.58
CA THR A 218 -0.70 -19.41 0.86
C THR A 218 -2.00 -19.82 1.55
N THR A 219 -3.15 -19.41 1.02
CA THR A 219 -4.48 -19.68 1.58
C THR A 219 -5.50 -20.03 0.51
N GLY A 220 -6.52 -20.79 0.90
CA GLY A 220 -7.69 -21.14 0.08
C GLY A 220 -8.84 -20.12 0.19
N LEU A 221 -8.67 -19.07 0.99
CA LEU A 221 -9.71 -18.05 1.23
C LEU A 221 -9.86 -17.10 0.04
N LYS A 222 -11.09 -16.62 -0.18
CA LYS A 222 -11.37 -15.61 -1.21
C LYS A 222 -10.73 -14.27 -0.81
N PRO A 223 -10.27 -13.45 -1.78
CA PRO A 223 -9.70 -12.13 -1.49
C PRO A 223 -10.64 -11.18 -0.76
N VAL A 224 -11.94 -11.27 -1.08
CA VAL A 224 -13.02 -10.49 -0.49
C VAL A 224 -14.06 -11.51 -0.01
N GLU A 225 -14.37 -11.46 1.28
CA GLU A 225 -15.46 -12.24 1.84
C GLU A 225 -16.76 -11.43 1.69
N TYR A 226 -17.86 -12.12 1.45
CA TYR A 226 -19.17 -11.47 1.43
C TYR A 226 -19.62 -11.26 2.87
N PRO A 227 -20.15 -10.08 3.21
CA PRO A 227 -20.68 -9.83 4.55
C PRO A 227 -21.93 -10.69 4.78
N HIS A 228 -22.26 -10.93 6.06
CA HIS A 228 -23.47 -11.65 6.43
C HIS A 228 -24.72 -10.84 5.99
N PRO A 229 -25.78 -11.46 5.44
CA PRO A 229 -26.97 -10.74 4.96
C PRO A 229 -27.65 -9.86 6.03
N GLY A 230 -27.53 -10.26 7.30
CA GLY A 230 -28.00 -9.49 8.47
C GLY A 230 -27.33 -8.12 8.68
N THR A 231 -26.22 -7.82 7.99
CA THR A 231 -25.55 -6.50 8.01
C THR A 231 -26.18 -5.50 7.03
N SER A 232 -27.11 -5.95 6.19
CA SER A 232 -27.77 -5.06 5.23
C SER A 232 -28.61 -4.00 5.95
N TYR A 233 -28.89 -2.88 5.27
CA TYR A 233 -29.67 -1.77 5.83
C TYR A 233 -31.13 -2.14 6.17
N ASN A 234 -31.65 -3.15 5.48
CA ASN A 234 -33.00 -3.68 5.65
C ASN A 234 -32.95 -5.21 5.57
N PRO A 235 -32.41 -5.86 6.62
CA PRO A 235 -32.21 -7.30 6.65
C PRO A 235 -33.53 -8.03 6.87
N THR A 236 -33.60 -9.30 6.45
CA THR A 236 -34.69 -10.15 6.91
C THR A 236 -34.54 -10.40 8.41
N PHE A 237 -35.67 -10.59 9.10
CA PHE A 237 -35.66 -10.82 10.54
C PHE A 237 -34.78 -12.03 10.93
N GLN A 238 -34.83 -13.11 10.14
CA GLN A 238 -34.04 -14.32 10.40
C GLN A 238 -32.54 -14.06 10.24
N ASP A 239 -32.13 -13.36 9.17
CA ASP A 239 -30.72 -13.05 8.92
C ASP A 239 -30.15 -12.09 9.97
N HIS A 240 -30.96 -11.12 10.42
CA HIS A 240 -30.56 -10.19 11.48
C HIS A 240 -30.38 -10.90 12.82
N GLN A 241 -31.34 -11.77 13.20
CA GLN A 241 -31.22 -12.58 14.41
C GLN A 241 -30.04 -13.56 14.36
N ALA A 242 -29.76 -14.16 13.20
CA ALA A 242 -28.61 -15.04 13.03
C ALA A 242 -27.29 -14.29 13.28
N LEU A 243 -27.16 -13.08 12.74
CA LEU A 243 -25.99 -12.24 12.94
C LEU A 243 -25.86 -11.77 14.39
N LEU A 244 -26.96 -11.31 15.01
CA LEU A 244 -26.97 -10.91 16.43
C LEU A 244 -26.60 -12.09 17.34
N LYS A 245 -27.08 -13.29 17.03
CA LYS A 245 -26.72 -14.51 17.78
C LYS A 245 -25.23 -14.83 17.63
N GLU A 246 -24.65 -14.65 16.45
CA GLU A 246 -23.21 -14.83 16.23
C GLU A 246 -22.40 -13.83 17.07
N ALA A 247 -22.74 -12.54 17.01
CA ALA A 247 -22.11 -11.50 17.81
C ALA A 247 -22.24 -11.78 19.32
N TYR A 248 -23.46 -12.09 19.79
CA TYR A 248 -23.73 -12.47 21.19
C TYR A 248 -22.87 -13.67 21.65
N ASN A 249 -22.71 -14.69 20.80
CA ASN A 249 -21.90 -15.85 21.14
C ASN A 249 -20.40 -15.54 21.24
N LEU A 250 -19.90 -14.53 20.52
CA LEU A 250 -18.52 -14.06 20.67
C LEU A 250 -18.36 -13.24 21.96
N GLU A 251 -19.22 -12.25 22.18
CA GLU A 251 -19.21 -11.40 23.38
C GLU A 251 -19.34 -12.24 24.66
N THR A 252 -20.26 -13.21 24.68
CA THR A 252 -20.40 -14.11 25.84
C THR A 252 -19.17 -14.97 26.10
N LYS A 253 -18.37 -15.32 25.07
CA LYS A 253 -17.10 -16.02 25.26
C LYS A 253 -16.07 -15.09 25.87
N GLU A 254 -15.94 -13.86 25.36
CA GLU A 254 -15.01 -12.85 25.88
C GLU A 254 -15.36 -12.53 27.35
N MET A 255 -16.62 -12.27 27.67
CA MET A 255 -17.10 -12.05 29.04
C MET A 255 -16.81 -13.25 29.96
N LYS A 256 -16.98 -14.49 29.49
CA LYS A 256 -16.65 -15.69 30.27
C LYS A 256 -15.14 -15.80 30.52
N GLU A 257 -14.32 -15.46 29.54
CA GLU A 257 -12.86 -15.44 29.67
C GLU A 257 -12.41 -14.36 30.66
N GLU A 258 -12.98 -13.16 30.62
CA GLU A 258 -12.74 -12.10 31.60
C GLU A 258 -13.16 -12.49 33.01
N VAL A 259 -14.33 -13.10 33.18
CA VAL A 259 -14.78 -13.61 34.48
C VAL A 259 -13.82 -14.69 34.97
N ARG A 260 -13.35 -15.58 34.08
CA ARG A 260 -12.41 -16.64 34.43
C ARG A 260 -11.04 -16.08 34.83
N THR A 261 -10.51 -15.10 34.12
CA THR A 261 -9.25 -14.43 34.47
C THR A 261 -9.39 -13.66 35.78
N ARG A 262 -10.49 -12.92 35.97
CA ARG A 262 -10.79 -12.21 37.23
C ARG A 262 -10.94 -13.16 38.42
N ARG A 263 -11.58 -14.33 38.25
CA ARG A 263 -11.66 -15.36 39.30
C ARG A 263 -10.30 -15.96 39.65
N ARG A 264 -9.43 -16.19 38.67
CA ARG A 264 -8.08 -16.72 38.88
C ARG A 264 -7.12 -15.71 39.51
N LEU A 265 -7.10 -14.48 38.98
CA LEU A 265 -6.21 -13.42 39.42
C LEU A 265 -6.73 -12.68 40.65
N GLY A 266 -8.05 -12.61 40.85
CA GLY A 266 -8.68 -11.90 41.94
C GLY A 266 -8.12 -12.27 43.32
N PRO A 267 -8.00 -13.56 43.68
CA PRO A 267 -7.36 -13.99 44.92
C PRO A 267 -5.87 -13.61 45.01
N MET A 268 -5.13 -13.67 43.90
CA MET A 268 -3.70 -13.30 43.86
C MET A 268 -3.46 -11.79 43.97
N LEU A 269 -4.42 -10.98 43.52
CA LEU A 269 -4.37 -9.51 43.55
C LEU A 269 -4.89 -8.92 44.87
N LYS A 270 -5.48 -9.74 45.75
CA LYS A 270 -5.85 -9.31 47.10
C LYS A 270 -4.56 -9.14 47.92
N LYS A 271 -4.29 -7.92 48.37
CA LYS A 271 -3.22 -7.65 49.33
C LYS A 271 -3.54 -8.40 50.62
N ILE A 272 -2.73 -9.40 50.96
CA ILE A 272 -2.81 -10.12 52.23
C ILE A 272 -2.36 -9.13 53.32
N PRO A 273 -3.11 -8.93 54.42
CA PRO A 273 -2.67 -8.10 55.54
C PRO A 273 -1.40 -8.69 56.16
N VAL A 274 -0.51 -7.83 56.67
CA VAL A 274 0.83 -8.22 57.19
C VAL A 274 0.74 -9.36 58.21
N GLN A 275 -0.23 -9.29 59.14
CA GLN A 275 -0.48 -10.32 60.17
C GLN A 275 -0.70 -11.72 59.59
N ARG A 276 -1.52 -11.83 58.54
CA ARG A 276 -1.84 -13.13 57.91
C ARG A 276 -0.67 -13.67 57.09
N LYS A 277 0.20 -12.79 56.61
CA LYS A 277 1.46 -13.15 55.93
C LYS A 277 2.47 -13.70 56.94
N GLU A 278 2.57 -13.10 58.12
CA GLU A 278 3.39 -13.59 59.21
C GLU A 278 2.92 -14.98 59.64
N GLU A 279 1.63 -15.19 59.92
CA GLU A 279 1.06 -16.50 60.27
C GLU A 279 1.39 -17.60 59.24
N GLN A 280 1.25 -17.29 57.95
CA GLN A 280 1.62 -18.23 56.87
C GLN A 280 3.13 -18.54 56.88
N TRP A 281 3.98 -17.53 57.05
CA TRP A 281 5.43 -17.72 57.16
C TRP A 281 5.82 -18.59 58.37
N TRP A 282 5.19 -18.38 59.54
CA TRP A 282 5.40 -19.22 60.72
C TRP A 282 5.00 -20.69 60.46
N SER A 283 3.89 -20.93 59.74
CA SER A 283 3.44 -22.28 59.39
C SER A 283 4.36 -22.98 58.38
N GLU A 284 4.90 -22.25 57.41
CA GLU A 284 5.83 -22.79 56.42
C GLU A 284 7.19 -23.14 57.07
N MET A 285 7.69 -22.31 57.99
CA MET A 285 8.95 -22.53 58.69
C MET A 285 8.90 -23.70 59.69
N THR A 286 7.71 -24.08 60.15
CA THR A 286 7.51 -25.22 61.06
C THR A 286 7.27 -26.53 60.31
N GLN A 287 6.88 -26.47 59.03
CA GLN A 287 6.59 -27.64 58.20
C GLN A 287 7.88 -28.15 57.53
N GLY A 288 8.60 -29.03 58.23
CA GLY A 288 9.87 -29.61 57.74
C GLY A 288 10.85 -30.00 58.84
N LEU A 289 10.55 -29.67 60.09
CA LEU A 289 11.31 -30.09 61.27
C LEU A 289 10.82 -31.45 61.82
N ALA A 290 10.43 -32.36 60.93
CA ALA A 290 10.10 -33.75 61.24
C ALA A 290 11.00 -34.63 60.35
N ASP A 291 12.17 -34.95 60.89
CA ASP A 291 13.19 -35.83 60.28
C ASP A 291 12.71 -37.28 60.26
N GLU A 292 12.55 -37.86 59.06
CA GLU A 292 12.66 -39.30 58.85
C GLU A 292 13.65 -39.53 57.70
N GLU A 293 14.93 -39.69 58.06
CA GLU A 293 15.99 -40.17 57.20
C GLU A 293 15.83 -41.68 56.95
N GLU A 294 15.69 -42.11 55.70
CA GLU A 294 16.04 -43.48 55.29
C GLU A 294 17.12 -43.45 54.20
N PRO A 295 18.30 -44.05 54.41
CA PRO A 295 19.31 -44.23 53.37
C PRO A 295 19.02 -45.49 52.53
N ALA A 296 18.98 -45.30 51.21
CA ALA A 296 18.88 -46.35 50.21
C ALA A 296 20.12 -47.26 50.20
N LYS A 297 19.92 -48.59 50.14
CA LYS A 297 20.96 -49.61 49.97
C LYS A 297 21.31 -49.79 48.49
N GLU A 298 22.60 -49.68 48.17
CA GLU A 298 23.19 -50.03 46.87
C GLU A 298 23.53 -51.53 46.85
N GLU A 299 23.12 -52.27 45.81
CA GLU A 299 23.57 -53.63 45.52
C GLU A 299 24.64 -53.59 44.41
N GLU A 300 25.86 -54.05 44.73
CA GLU A 300 26.97 -54.20 43.79
C GLU A 300 26.84 -55.51 42.98
N GLU A 301 26.82 -55.43 41.65
CA GLU A 301 26.93 -56.59 40.76
C GLU A 301 28.40 -57.02 40.61
N GLU A 302 28.75 -58.20 41.13
CA GLU A 302 30.07 -58.81 40.93
C GLU A 302 30.28 -59.25 39.47
N VAL A 303 31.27 -58.64 38.81
CA VAL A 303 31.75 -59.05 37.47
C VAL A 303 32.82 -60.15 37.64
N PRO A 304 32.66 -61.35 37.06
CA PRO A 304 33.63 -62.43 37.26
C PRO A 304 34.94 -62.17 36.51
N CYS A 305 36.02 -62.01 37.27
CA CYS A 305 37.39 -61.85 36.76
C CYS A 305 37.92 -63.18 36.19
N ILE A 306 38.13 -63.23 34.88
CA ILE A 306 38.55 -64.45 34.16
C ILE A 306 40.07 -64.63 34.31
N ARG A 307 40.50 -65.63 35.09
CA ARG A 307 41.92 -66.05 35.19
C ARG A 307 42.36 -66.80 33.92
N PRO A 308 43.61 -66.63 33.44
CA PRO A 308 44.12 -67.37 32.29
C PRO A 308 44.28 -68.86 32.60
N THR A 309 43.49 -69.71 31.93
CA THR A 309 43.55 -71.17 32.10
C THR A 309 44.74 -71.78 31.33
N LYS A 310 45.41 -72.77 31.93
CA LYS A 310 46.50 -73.57 31.32
C LYS A 310 46.12 -74.11 29.91
N PRO A 311 47.09 -74.26 28.99
CA PRO A 311 46.82 -74.71 27.62
C PRO A 311 46.20 -76.11 27.58
N LYS A 312 45.08 -76.24 26.84
CA LYS A 312 44.32 -77.50 26.72
C LYS A 312 45.13 -78.61 26.07
N THR A 313 45.07 -79.82 26.62
CA THR A 313 45.72 -81.01 26.06
C THR A 313 45.11 -81.45 24.72
N ARG A 314 45.82 -82.23 23.88
CA ARG A 314 45.36 -82.67 22.54
C ARG A 314 43.98 -83.37 22.59
N LYS A 315 43.74 -84.21 23.60
CA LYS A 315 42.45 -84.89 23.83
C LYS A 315 41.33 -83.91 24.23
N GLN A 316 41.64 -82.89 25.04
CA GLN A 316 40.71 -81.80 25.39
C GLN A 316 40.39 -80.91 24.17
N LYS A 317 41.36 -80.64 23.29
CA LYS A 317 41.13 -79.91 22.03
C LYS A 317 40.20 -80.68 21.07
N ILE A 318 40.37 -82.00 20.95
CA ILE A 318 39.50 -82.84 20.13
C ILE A 318 38.07 -82.90 20.70
N ARG A 319 37.91 -83.11 22.02
CA ARG A 319 36.59 -83.08 22.69
C ARG A 319 35.92 -81.71 22.58
N ALA A 320 36.65 -80.62 22.76
CA ALA A 320 36.12 -79.26 22.58
C ALA A 320 35.72 -78.98 21.12
N LYS A 321 36.48 -79.48 20.14
CA LYS A 321 36.11 -79.41 18.72
C LYS A 321 34.81 -80.18 18.47
N ALA A 322 34.68 -81.41 18.97
CA ALA A 322 33.46 -82.21 18.85
C ALA A 322 32.23 -81.55 19.48
N LEU A 323 32.36 -81.00 20.70
CA LEU A 323 31.29 -80.27 21.38
C LEU A 323 30.90 -79.00 20.62
N LYS A 324 31.88 -78.26 20.07
CA LYS A 324 31.64 -77.12 19.19
C LYS A 324 30.88 -77.53 17.93
N TRP A 325 31.22 -78.67 17.30
CA TRP A 325 30.48 -79.19 16.14
C TRP A 325 29.04 -79.59 16.50
N GLN A 326 28.83 -80.23 17.64
CA GLN A 326 27.49 -80.56 18.15
C GLN A 326 26.66 -79.29 18.43
N ASP A 327 27.27 -78.29 19.05
CA ASP A 327 26.62 -76.99 19.29
C ASP A 327 26.27 -76.28 17.99
N MET A 328 27.18 -76.27 17.01
CA MET A 328 26.90 -75.72 15.68
C MET A 328 25.75 -76.47 15.00
N ARG A 329 25.71 -77.79 15.09
CA ARG A 329 24.61 -78.61 14.54
C ARG A 329 23.28 -78.31 15.24
N ARG A 330 23.29 -78.18 16.57
CA ARG A 330 22.12 -77.80 17.37
C ARG A 330 21.62 -76.41 17.01
N LYS A 331 22.52 -75.44 16.84
CA LYS A 331 22.17 -74.09 16.38
C LYS A 331 21.53 -74.11 14.99
N LYS A 332 22.14 -74.82 14.03
CA LYS A 332 21.57 -74.98 12.68
C LYS A 332 20.18 -75.62 12.68
N LEU A 333 19.96 -76.65 13.49
CA LEU A 333 18.63 -77.26 13.64
C LEU A 333 17.62 -76.30 14.27
N LYS A 334 18.02 -75.52 15.28
CA LYS A 334 17.17 -74.47 15.86
C LYS A 334 16.83 -73.39 14.84
N GLU A 335 17.78 -72.96 14.02
CA GLU A 335 17.57 -71.99 12.94
C GLU A 335 16.62 -72.54 11.87
N ALA A 336 16.79 -73.79 11.45
CA ALA A 336 15.87 -74.45 10.51
C ALA A 336 14.44 -74.54 11.08
N LYS A 337 14.29 -74.89 12.35
CA LYS A 337 12.99 -74.87 13.05
C LYS A 337 12.39 -73.47 13.12
N LYS A 338 13.19 -72.43 13.40
CA LYS A 338 12.73 -71.03 13.39
C LYS A 338 12.22 -70.62 12.00
N ARG A 339 12.95 -70.97 10.93
CA ARG A 339 12.52 -70.70 9.55
C ARG A 339 11.19 -71.37 9.21
N LEU A 340 10.97 -72.62 9.64
CA LEU A 340 9.69 -73.30 9.47
C LEU A 340 8.55 -72.57 10.20
N LEU A 341 8.77 -72.15 11.45
CA LEU A 341 7.79 -71.37 12.23
C LEU A 341 7.50 -69.98 11.62
N GLU A 342 8.47 -69.38 10.93
CA GLU A 342 8.28 -68.13 10.19
C GLU A 342 7.32 -68.31 9.00
N PHE A 343 7.34 -69.47 8.32
CA PHE A 343 6.37 -69.79 7.27
C PHE A 343 4.94 -69.85 7.82
N ASP A 344 4.74 -70.46 9.00
CA ASP A 344 3.42 -70.50 9.65
C ASP A 344 2.91 -69.11 10.06
N ARG A 345 3.85 -68.20 10.40
CA ARG A 345 3.55 -66.79 10.70
C ARG A 345 3.24 -65.93 9.47
N LEU A 346 3.44 -66.40 8.24
CA LEU A 346 3.17 -65.58 7.04
C LEU A 346 1.72 -65.05 6.99
N ARG A 347 0.75 -65.82 7.50
CA ARG A 347 -0.65 -65.40 7.58
C ARG A 347 -0.89 -64.31 8.63
N SER A 348 -0.21 -64.37 9.78
CA SER A 348 -0.30 -63.31 10.79
C SER A 348 0.42 -62.05 10.31
N ILE A 349 1.60 -62.19 9.71
CA ILE A 349 2.36 -61.10 9.10
C ILE A 349 1.52 -60.42 8.01
N ARG A 350 0.85 -61.16 7.12
CA ARG A 350 -0.04 -60.57 6.12
C ARG A 350 -1.19 -59.77 6.75
N ARG A 351 -1.79 -60.26 7.84
CA ARG A 351 -2.84 -59.53 8.57
C ARG A 351 -2.29 -58.28 9.26
N GLU A 352 -1.09 -58.36 9.83
CA GLU A 352 -0.40 -57.22 10.45
C GLU A 352 -0.05 -56.15 9.41
N ILE A 353 0.48 -56.55 8.24
CA ILE A 353 0.75 -55.66 7.11
C ILE A 353 -0.55 -54.96 6.70
N ARG A 354 -1.62 -55.72 6.43
CA ARG A 354 -2.91 -55.12 6.05
C ARG A 354 -3.45 -54.15 7.10
N LYS A 355 -3.42 -54.51 8.40
CA LYS A 355 -3.82 -53.60 9.49
C LYS A 355 -2.95 -52.34 9.53
N SER A 356 -1.64 -52.48 9.33
CA SER A 356 -0.72 -51.33 9.32
C SER A 356 -0.93 -50.43 8.09
N GLU A 357 -1.23 -51.00 6.92
CA GLU A 357 -1.64 -50.29 5.71
C GLU A 357 -2.96 -49.53 5.92
N GLU A 358 -3.97 -50.15 6.54
CA GLU A 358 -5.24 -49.48 6.86
C GLU A 358 -5.04 -48.30 7.84
N LEU A 359 -4.19 -48.47 8.86
CA LEU A 359 -3.86 -47.40 9.79
C LEU A 359 -3.06 -46.27 9.13
N THR A 360 -2.11 -46.60 8.25
CA THR A 360 -1.35 -45.59 7.51
C THR A 360 -2.24 -44.82 6.54
N ALA A 361 -3.15 -45.50 5.83
CA ALA A 361 -4.15 -44.87 4.96
C ALA A 361 -5.03 -43.88 5.74
N LYS A 362 -5.59 -44.29 6.88
CA LYS A 362 -6.37 -43.39 7.77
C LYS A 362 -5.56 -42.18 8.23
N ARG A 363 -4.29 -42.38 8.63
CA ARG A 363 -3.40 -41.26 9.01
C ARG A 363 -3.13 -40.31 7.85
N ILE A 364 -2.97 -40.83 6.63
CA ILE A 364 -2.78 -40.02 5.43
C ILE A 364 -4.03 -39.19 5.14
N GLU A 365 -5.23 -39.77 5.25
CA GLU A 365 -6.50 -39.05 5.07
C GLU A 365 -6.68 -37.95 6.11
N ILE A 366 -6.43 -38.23 7.38
CA ILE A 366 -6.49 -37.23 8.46
C ILE A 366 -5.52 -36.09 8.16
N ARG A 367 -4.26 -36.40 7.79
CA ARG A 367 -3.27 -35.38 7.41
C ARG A 367 -3.70 -34.56 6.20
N LYS A 368 -4.36 -35.16 5.21
CA LYS A 368 -4.91 -34.43 4.04
C LYS A 368 -6.00 -33.46 4.48
N LYS A 369 -6.99 -33.94 5.26
CA LYS A 369 -8.08 -33.11 5.82
C LYS A 369 -7.54 -31.98 6.70
N GLU A 370 -6.54 -32.24 7.53
CA GLU A 370 -5.88 -31.22 8.35
C GLU A 370 -5.14 -30.18 7.50
N LYS A 371 -4.45 -30.61 6.42
CA LYS A 371 -3.79 -29.68 5.49
C LYS A 371 -4.81 -28.80 4.80
N GLU A 372 -5.90 -29.37 4.29
CA GLU A 372 -7.01 -28.63 3.67
C GLU A 372 -7.62 -27.63 4.66
N ALA A 373 -7.93 -28.06 5.89
CA ALA A 373 -8.47 -27.20 6.93
C ALA A 373 -7.49 -26.08 7.35
N LYS A 374 -6.17 -26.34 7.35
CA LYS A 374 -5.15 -25.32 7.61
C LYS A 374 -5.11 -24.24 6.53
N MET A 375 -5.40 -24.57 5.27
CA MET A 375 -5.44 -23.57 4.18
C MET A 375 -6.55 -22.53 4.35
N PHE A 376 -7.61 -22.84 5.10
CA PHE A 376 -8.73 -21.94 5.39
C PHE A 376 -8.61 -21.23 6.74
N LYS A 377 -7.63 -21.60 7.56
CA LYS A 377 -7.40 -21.01 8.89
C LYS A 377 -6.22 -20.03 8.83
N PRO A 378 -6.29 -18.89 9.55
CA PRO A 378 -5.15 -17.99 9.68
C PRO A 378 -3.95 -18.73 10.30
N ALA A 379 -2.78 -18.59 9.67
CA ALA A 379 -1.54 -19.13 10.19
C ALA A 379 -0.84 -18.12 11.10
N MET A 380 -0.05 -18.61 12.05
CA MET A 380 0.81 -17.77 12.87
C MET A 380 2.13 -17.55 12.14
N LEU A 381 2.24 -16.44 11.41
CA LEU A 381 3.44 -16.08 10.62
C LEU A 381 4.58 -15.50 11.46
N GLY A 382 4.25 -14.80 12.55
CA GLY A 382 5.19 -14.14 13.44
C GLY A 382 4.86 -14.35 14.91
N ARG A 383 5.32 -13.44 15.78
CA ARG A 383 5.09 -13.51 17.25
C ARG A 383 3.62 -13.34 17.64
N HIS A 384 2.89 -12.49 16.92
CA HIS A 384 1.50 -12.17 17.24
C HIS A 384 0.55 -13.13 16.54
N LYS A 385 -0.54 -13.50 17.23
CA LYS A 385 -1.63 -14.26 16.63
C LYS A 385 -2.57 -13.33 15.87
N TYR A 386 -3.22 -13.84 14.83
CA TYR A 386 -4.30 -13.10 14.19
C TYR A 386 -5.49 -12.96 15.15
N GLU A 387 -5.94 -11.72 15.32
CA GLU A 387 -7.14 -11.35 16.07
C GLU A 387 -8.21 -10.90 15.06
N PRO A 388 -9.37 -11.58 15.00
CA PRO A 388 -10.46 -11.14 14.15
C PRO A 388 -10.98 -9.76 14.60
N PRO A 389 -11.47 -8.91 13.68
CA PRO A 389 -12.17 -7.69 14.07
C PRO A 389 -13.49 -8.06 14.78
N PRO A 390 -14.00 -7.19 15.67
CA PRO A 390 -15.34 -7.36 16.25
C PRO A 390 -16.39 -7.34 15.14
N ILE A 391 -17.48 -8.09 15.34
CA ILE A 391 -18.58 -8.13 14.37
C ILE A 391 -19.39 -6.84 14.51
N GLU A 392 -19.46 -6.08 13.43
CA GLU A 392 -20.25 -4.86 13.32
C GLU A 392 -21.72 -5.25 13.05
N VAL A 393 -22.63 -4.92 13.97
CA VAL A 393 -24.06 -5.27 13.90
C VAL A 393 -24.92 -4.11 14.38
N ASN A 394 -25.96 -3.77 13.62
CA ASN A 394 -26.97 -2.80 14.07
C ASN A 394 -27.93 -3.47 15.05
N LEU A 395 -28.31 -2.77 16.12
CA LEU A 395 -29.38 -3.23 17.01
C LEU A 395 -30.75 -3.09 16.34
N SER A 396 -31.76 -3.80 16.86
CA SER A 396 -33.14 -3.74 16.33
C SER A 396 -33.73 -2.33 16.32
N GLU A 397 -33.34 -1.50 17.28
CA GLU A 397 -33.78 -0.09 17.38
C GLU A 397 -33.08 0.83 16.37
N GLU A 398 -31.91 0.42 15.87
CA GLU A 398 -31.08 1.21 14.97
C GLU A 398 -31.38 0.93 13.49
N ILE A 399 -32.15 -0.12 13.21
CA ILE A 399 -32.60 -0.46 11.86
C ILE A 399 -33.75 0.47 11.47
N THR A 400 -33.43 1.49 10.67
CA THR A 400 -34.39 2.52 10.24
C THR A 400 -35.12 2.18 8.93
N GLY A 401 -34.69 1.13 8.21
CA GLY A 401 -35.25 0.72 6.92
C GLY A 401 -35.03 1.71 5.75
N THR A 402 -34.45 2.88 6.01
CA THR A 402 -34.21 3.93 5.00
C THR A 402 -32.73 4.28 4.89
N LEU A 403 -32.23 4.43 3.66
CA LEU A 403 -30.81 4.76 3.42
C LEU A 403 -30.40 6.14 3.97
N ARG A 404 -31.37 7.07 4.12
CA ARG A 404 -31.09 8.41 4.66
C ARG A 404 -30.87 8.41 6.17
N GLY A 405 -31.50 7.47 6.89
CA GLY A 405 -31.34 7.30 8.34
C GLY A 405 -30.25 6.30 8.73
N LEU A 406 -29.52 5.74 7.74
CA LEU A 406 -28.48 4.77 8.01
C LEU A 406 -27.24 5.45 8.60
N LYS A 407 -26.84 5.00 9.78
CA LYS A 407 -25.53 5.33 10.35
C LYS A 407 -24.48 4.46 9.67
N ILE A 408 -23.43 5.08 9.18
CA ILE A 408 -22.31 4.36 8.55
C ILE A 408 -21.50 3.73 9.67
N GLU A 409 -21.47 2.41 9.69
CA GLU A 409 -20.65 1.63 10.60
C GLU A 409 -19.49 0.98 9.85
N GLY A 410 -18.39 0.80 10.58
CA GLY A 410 -17.22 0.09 10.10
C GLY A 410 -16.18 0.89 9.32
N HIS A 411 -15.00 0.27 9.20
CA HIS A 411 -13.87 0.87 8.52
C HIS A 411 -13.29 -0.07 7.47
N VAL A 412 -13.57 0.22 6.20
CA VAL A 412 -13.18 -0.63 5.05
C VAL A 412 -11.68 -0.94 5.02
N LEU A 413 -10.81 0.02 5.38
CA LEU A 413 -9.36 -0.26 5.39
C LEU A 413 -8.96 -1.26 6.47
N ILE A 414 -9.67 -1.30 7.61
CA ILE A 414 -9.40 -2.25 8.69
C ILE A 414 -9.84 -3.64 8.23
N ASP A 415 -11.03 -3.76 7.62
CA ASP A 415 -11.50 -5.01 7.02
C ASP A 415 -10.51 -5.55 5.96
N ARG A 416 -10.07 -4.71 5.01
CA ARG A 416 -9.07 -5.12 4.01
C ARG A 416 -7.74 -5.53 4.63
N PHE A 417 -7.27 -4.80 5.64
CA PHE A 417 -6.05 -5.12 6.37
C PHE A 417 -6.16 -6.46 7.10
N LYS A 418 -7.27 -6.69 7.81
CA LYS A 418 -7.57 -7.94 8.52
C LYS A 418 -7.78 -9.10 7.55
N SER A 419 -8.38 -8.88 6.38
CA SER A 419 -8.48 -9.88 5.29
C SER A 419 -7.10 -10.29 4.77
N MET A 420 -6.18 -9.35 4.57
CA MET A 420 -4.80 -9.67 4.16
C MET A 420 -4.04 -10.47 5.24
N GLN A 421 -4.30 -10.19 6.52
CA GLN A 421 -3.76 -10.96 7.62
C GLN A 421 -4.36 -12.37 7.69
N ARG A 422 -5.68 -12.50 7.58
CA ARG A 422 -6.41 -13.78 7.54
C ARG A 422 -5.93 -14.68 6.39
N ARG A 423 -5.57 -14.07 5.26
CA ARG A 423 -5.03 -14.74 4.06
C ARG A 423 -3.54 -15.04 4.11
N ASN A 424 -2.86 -14.78 5.23
CA ASN A 424 -1.42 -15.00 5.40
C ASN A 424 -0.57 -14.25 4.35
N ILE A 425 -1.03 -13.08 3.88
CA ILE A 425 -0.25 -12.20 2.98
C ILE A 425 0.59 -11.23 3.81
N ILE A 426 -0.02 -10.69 4.88
CA ILE A 426 0.61 -9.78 5.82
C ILE A 426 0.58 -10.44 7.19
N GLU A 427 1.68 -10.39 7.93
CA GLU A 427 1.68 -10.89 9.31
C GLU A 427 1.02 -9.90 10.28
N PRO A 428 0.35 -10.38 11.34
CA PRO A 428 -0.13 -9.52 12.41
C PRO A 428 1.05 -8.86 13.16
N ARG A 429 1.02 -7.53 13.27
CA ARG A 429 2.03 -6.72 13.97
C ARG A 429 1.37 -5.67 14.84
N VAL A 430 2.05 -5.33 15.93
CA VAL A 430 1.70 -4.19 16.78
C VAL A 430 2.56 -2.99 16.36
N ARG A 431 1.98 -1.78 16.39
CA ARG A 431 2.73 -0.55 16.13
C ARG A 431 3.81 -0.38 17.19
N GLN A 432 5.07 -0.36 16.75
CA GLN A 432 6.19 -0.06 17.64
C GLN A 432 6.34 1.45 17.79
N THR A 433 6.34 1.91 19.03
CA THR A 433 6.72 3.28 19.35
C THR A 433 8.25 3.40 19.35
N VAL A 434 8.76 4.58 19.02
CA VAL A 434 10.20 4.83 19.09
C VAL A 434 10.58 4.93 20.56
N VAL A 435 11.28 3.91 21.06
CA VAL A 435 11.80 3.88 22.43
C VAL A 435 13.31 3.92 22.37
N PHE A 436 13.89 4.99 22.90
CA PHE A 436 15.34 5.10 23.03
C PHE A 436 15.81 4.35 24.28
N LYS A 437 16.81 3.47 24.12
CA LYS A 437 17.41 2.75 25.26
C LYS A 437 18.02 3.70 26.29
N TYR A 438 18.58 4.83 25.83
CA TYR A 438 19.22 5.82 26.66
C TYR A 438 18.62 7.20 26.41
N LYS A 439 18.59 8.03 27.46
CA LYS A 439 18.18 9.43 27.34
C LYS A 439 19.17 10.18 26.45
N HIS A 440 18.67 10.89 25.44
CA HIS A 440 19.49 11.77 24.63
C HIS A 440 20.11 12.87 25.49
N LYS A 441 21.42 13.09 25.36
CA LYS A 441 22.11 14.20 26.00
C LYS A 441 21.67 15.50 25.33
N VAL A 442 20.84 16.27 26.03
CA VAL A 442 20.47 17.63 25.61
C VAL A 442 21.46 18.59 26.26
N PHE A 443 22.16 19.37 25.45
CA PHE A 443 23.04 20.44 25.92
C PHE A 443 22.66 21.75 25.25
N THR A 444 22.80 22.86 25.97
CA THR A 444 22.65 24.19 25.41
C THR A 444 23.91 24.53 24.63
N LYS A 445 23.77 24.93 23.36
CA LYS A 445 24.91 25.39 22.56
C LYS A 445 25.51 26.65 23.20
N ARG A 446 26.84 26.77 23.17
CA ARG A 446 27.56 27.90 23.79
C ARG A 446 27.09 29.27 23.31
N SER A 447 26.66 29.40 22.05
CA SER A 447 26.11 30.65 21.50
C SER A 447 24.76 31.08 22.08
N HIS A 448 24.01 30.15 22.68
CA HIS A 448 22.69 30.39 23.29
C HIS A 448 22.76 30.35 24.82
N SER A 449 23.92 29.98 25.38
CA SER A 449 24.19 30.14 26.80
C SER A 449 24.56 31.60 27.03
N GLU A 450 23.90 32.27 27.98
CA GLU A 450 24.33 33.60 28.39
C GLU A 450 25.80 33.54 28.83
N PRO A 451 26.65 34.46 28.35
CA PRO A 451 28.02 34.55 28.82
C PRO A 451 27.98 34.89 30.30
N LYS A 452 28.26 33.90 31.16
CA LYS A 452 28.47 34.11 32.59
C LYS A 452 29.58 35.16 32.75
N GLY A 453 29.22 36.37 33.17
CA GLY A 453 30.17 37.47 33.42
C GLY A 453 29.98 38.76 32.60
N LEU A 454 29.08 38.82 31.61
CA LEU A 454 28.81 40.05 30.85
C LEU A 454 27.43 40.62 31.21
N LYS A 455 27.39 41.61 32.12
CA LYS A 455 26.19 42.45 32.34
C LYS A 455 25.99 43.35 31.11
N VAL A 456 25.12 42.94 30.18
CA VAL A 456 24.64 43.83 29.12
C VAL A 456 23.62 44.77 29.75
N GLY A 457 23.98 46.06 29.88
CA GLY A 457 23.10 47.07 30.47
C GLY A 457 21.76 47.17 29.74
N ASN A 458 20.66 47.07 30.50
CA ASN A 458 19.30 47.22 30.02
C ASN A 458 19.10 48.60 29.35
N ARG A 459 19.11 48.67 28.02
CA ARG A 459 18.88 49.92 27.28
C ARG A 459 17.43 50.18 26.87
N ASN A 460 16.47 49.34 27.26
CA ASN A 460 15.05 49.58 26.94
C ASN A 460 14.13 49.08 28.07
N LYS A 461 13.93 49.91 29.10
CA LYS A 461 12.79 49.77 30.03
C LYS A 461 11.81 50.94 30.02
N ASP A 462 12.07 52.00 29.24
CA ASP A 462 11.23 53.20 29.25
C ASP A 462 10.39 53.36 27.98
N LYS A 463 9.60 52.34 27.67
CA LYS A 463 8.41 52.52 26.83
C LYS A 463 7.22 51.85 27.52
N THR A 464 6.65 52.58 28.46
CA THR A 464 5.29 52.39 28.91
C THR A 464 4.35 52.49 27.70
N PRO A 465 3.47 51.51 27.46
CA PRO A 465 2.38 51.71 26.51
C PRO A 465 1.35 52.63 27.20
N VAL A 466 1.15 53.82 26.63
CA VAL A 466 -0.03 54.64 26.96
C VAL A 466 -1.26 53.86 26.50
N GLN A 467 -2.25 53.80 27.39
CA GLN A 467 -3.52 53.07 27.26
C GLN A 467 -4.28 53.39 25.98
#